data_AF-A0A3S3QWK2-F1
#
_entry.id   AF-A0A3S3QWK2-F1
#
_cell.length_a   1.000
_cell.length_b   1.000
_cell.length_c   1.000
_cell.angle_alpha   90.00
_cell.angle_beta   90.00
_cell.angle_gamma   90.00
#
_symmetry.space_group_name_H-M   'P 1'
#
loop_
_entity.id
_entity.type
_entity.pdbx_description
1 polymer ?
#
loop_
_entity_poly.entity_id
_entity_poly.type
_entity_poly.pdbx_seq_one_letter_code
_entity_poly.pdbx_strand_id
1 'polypeptide(L)'
;MKILLFAFDGNPENAYLPQNITRNCVVYTGTHDNDTAVGWHLSEEVSAHAKESARRYANCHDTASDHFHKQMIYLAQSSVAALCILPMQDVLGFGNDCRMNQPGTAHDNWQWRCARHFITETLAAELRDTTAFFGRLPVKKEKKVEKQD
;
A
#
# COMPACT_ATOMS: atom_id res chain seq x y z
N MET A 1 6.58 7.04 -10.41
CA MET A 1 5.74 6.29 -9.44
C MET A 1 6.30 4.89 -9.27
N LYS A 2 5.98 4.21 -8.17
CA LYS A 2 6.36 2.82 -7.88
C LYS A 2 5.13 2.06 -7.38
N ILE A 3 4.79 0.92 -7.99
CA ILE A 3 3.58 0.15 -7.67
C ILE A 3 4.03 -1.24 -7.22
N LEU A 4 3.85 -1.55 -5.95
CA LEU A 4 4.39 -2.79 -5.37
C LEU A 4 3.73 -4.05 -5.93
N LEU A 5 2.46 -4.01 -6.34
CA LEU A 5 1.80 -5.17 -6.98
C LEU A 5 2.47 -5.60 -8.31
N PHE A 6 3.35 -4.77 -8.87
CA PHE A 6 4.13 -5.08 -10.07
C PHE A 6 5.59 -5.50 -9.76
N ALA A 7 5.97 -5.60 -8.49
CA ALA A 7 7.37 -5.78 -8.10
C ALA A 7 7.88 -7.22 -8.16
N PHE A 8 6.99 -8.21 -8.02
CA PHE A 8 7.38 -9.58 -7.69
C PHE A 8 7.33 -10.54 -8.89
N ASP A 9 7.83 -10.10 -10.04
CA ASP A 9 7.86 -10.88 -11.30
C ASP A 9 9.08 -11.83 -11.43
N GLY A 10 9.98 -11.82 -10.45
CA GLY A 10 11.21 -12.63 -10.44
C GLY A 10 12.41 -11.94 -11.09
N ASN A 11 12.25 -10.76 -11.69
CA ASN A 11 13.36 -9.98 -12.22
C ASN A 11 14.02 -9.15 -11.10
N PRO A 12 15.29 -9.41 -10.72
CA PRO A 12 15.96 -8.65 -9.66
C PRO A 12 16.16 -7.17 -10.00
N GLU A 13 16.13 -6.81 -11.28
CA GLU A 13 16.25 -5.43 -11.78
C GLU A 13 14.90 -4.71 -11.84
N ASN A 14 13.80 -5.36 -11.43
CA ASN A 14 12.48 -4.74 -11.44
C ASN A 14 12.50 -3.48 -10.56
N ALA A 15 12.21 -2.34 -11.19
CA ALA A 15 12.33 -1.04 -10.56
C ALA A 15 11.30 -0.80 -9.43
N TYR A 16 10.31 -1.68 -9.26
CA TYR A 16 9.31 -1.63 -8.21
C TYR A 16 9.67 -2.46 -6.97
N LEU A 17 10.72 -3.28 -7.04
CA LEU A 17 11.24 -4.00 -5.87
C LEU A 17 11.70 -3.03 -4.78
N PRO A 18 11.48 -3.35 -3.48
CA PRO A 18 11.79 -2.45 -2.37
C PRO A 18 13.21 -1.88 -2.39
N GLN A 19 14.22 -2.69 -2.67
CA GLN A 19 15.62 -2.30 -2.75
C GLN A 19 15.96 -1.40 -3.95
N ASN A 20 15.13 -1.41 -5.00
CA ASN A 20 15.33 -0.63 -6.22
C ASN A 20 14.53 0.68 -6.24
N ILE A 21 13.73 0.95 -5.19
CA ILE A 21 12.99 2.21 -5.05
C ILE A 21 13.97 3.35 -4.72
N THR A 22 13.81 4.48 -5.40
CA THR A 22 14.61 5.69 -5.17
C THR A 22 13.82 6.74 -4.38
N ARG A 23 14.51 7.69 -3.74
CA ARG A 23 13.86 8.65 -2.82
C ARG A 23 12.85 9.58 -3.51
N ASN A 24 13.19 10.13 -4.68
CA ASN A 24 12.34 11.09 -5.37
C ASN A 24 11.22 10.40 -6.18
N CYS A 25 10.36 9.65 -5.49
CA CYS A 25 9.19 9.03 -6.09
C CYS A 25 8.00 8.96 -5.13
N VAL A 26 6.87 8.57 -5.69
CA VAL A 26 5.67 8.18 -4.97
C VAL A 26 5.50 6.67 -5.07
N VAL A 27 5.40 5.99 -3.92
CA VAL A 27 5.11 4.56 -3.83
C VAL A 27 3.63 4.34 -3.54
N TYR A 28 3.10 3.28 -4.13
CA TYR A 28 1.75 2.76 -3.93
C TYR A 28 1.84 1.26 -3.69
N THR A 29 0.89 0.71 -2.93
CA THR A 29 0.60 -0.73 -3.00
C THR A 29 0.08 -1.04 -4.41
N GLY A 30 -1.09 -0.49 -4.74
CA GLY A 30 -1.74 -0.47 -6.05
C GLY A 30 -2.34 0.91 -6.35
N THR A 31 -2.78 1.10 -7.58
CA THR A 31 -3.57 2.26 -8.02
C THR A 31 -5.05 1.89 -8.15
N HIS A 32 -5.88 2.80 -8.66
CA HIS A 32 -7.29 2.51 -8.92
C HIS A 32 -7.51 1.49 -10.05
N ASP A 33 -6.55 1.32 -10.96
CA ASP A 33 -6.60 0.35 -12.07
C ASP A 33 -6.19 -1.07 -11.66
N ASN A 34 -5.63 -1.20 -10.46
CA ASN A 34 -5.16 -2.46 -9.93
C ASN A 34 -6.25 -3.14 -9.10
N ASP A 35 -6.09 -4.47 -8.97
CA ASP A 35 -6.73 -5.23 -7.91
C ASP A 35 -6.37 -4.65 -6.53
N THR A 36 -7.18 -4.98 -5.52
CA THR A 36 -6.76 -4.77 -4.13
C THR A 36 -5.59 -5.70 -3.81
N ALA A 37 -4.80 -5.40 -2.77
CA ALA A 37 -3.70 -6.27 -2.36
C ALA A 37 -4.19 -7.69 -2.03
N VAL A 38 -5.33 -7.81 -1.33
CA VAL A 38 -5.95 -9.11 -1.03
C VAL A 38 -6.41 -9.80 -2.31
N GLY A 39 -7.05 -9.06 -3.23
CA GLY A 39 -7.48 -9.58 -4.53
C GLY A 39 -6.33 -10.11 -5.37
N TRP A 40 -5.25 -9.35 -5.49
CA TRP A 40 -4.01 -9.76 -6.15
C TRP A 40 -3.44 -11.04 -5.53
N HIS A 41 -3.46 -11.15 -4.20
CA HIS A 41 -2.96 -12.33 -3.50
C HIS A 41 -3.82 -13.58 -3.75
N LEU A 42 -5.13 -13.41 -3.85
CA LEU A 42 -6.06 -14.51 -4.12
C LEU A 42 -6.14 -14.89 -5.60
N SER A 43 -5.77 -13.99 -6.51
CA SER A 43 -5.82 -14.22 -7.96
C SER A 43 -4.99 -15.44 -8.39
N GLU A 44 -5.56 -16.27 -9.27
CA GLU A 44 -4.89 -17.41 -9.90
C GLU A 44 -3.85 -16.97 -10.95
N GLU A 45 -3.98 -15.75 -11.48
CA GLU A 45 -3.05 -15.18 -12.47
C GLU A 45 -1.70 -14.82 -11.84
N VAL A 46 -1.66 -14.65 -10.51
CA VAL A 46 -0.43 -14.35 -9.77
C VAL A 46 0.22 -15.65 -9.33
N SER A 47 1.48 -15.86 -9.74
CA SER A 47 2.22 -17.08 -9.42
C SER A 47 2.46 -17.25 -7.91
N ALA A 48 2.52 -18.49 -7.44
CA ALA A 48 2.87 -18.80 -6.05
C ALA A 48 4.25 -18.24 -5.66
N HIS A 49 5.20 -18.21 -6.60
CA HIS A 49 6.52 -17.61 -6.39
C HIS A 49 6.44 -16.10 -6.13
N ALA A 50 5.62 -15.36 -6.89
CA ALA A 50 5.41 -13.94 -6.66
C ALA A 50 4.82 -13.66 -5.27
N LYS A 51 3.82 -14.44 -4.85
CA LYS A 51 3.18 -14.35 -3.53
C LYS A 51 4.18 -14.62 -2.39
N GLU A 52 5.01 -15.63 -2.55
CA GLU A 52 6.07 -15.96 -1.57
C GLU A 52 7.17 -14.89 -1.52
N SER A 53 7.58 -14.39 -2.68
CA SER A 53 8.56 -13.30 -2.77
C SER A 53 8.06 -12.06 -2.02
N ALA A 54 6.81 -11.65 -2.24
CA ALA A 54 6.18 -10.53 -1.53
C ALA A 54 6.20 -10.70 0.00
N ARG A 55 5.80 -11.89 0.51
CA ARG A 55 5.85 -12.22 1.94
C ARG A 55 7.27 -12.12 2.51
N ARG A 56 8.25 -12.67 1.77
CA ARG A 56 9.66 -12.66 2.17
C ARG A 56 10.21 -11.24 2.25
N TYR A 57 9.88 -10.37 1.28
CA TYR A 57 10.26 -8.96 1.34
C TYR A 57 9.65 -8.24 2.55
N ALA A 58 8.39 -8.56 2.88
CA ALA A 58 7.73 -8.00 4.05
C ALA A 58 8.23 -8.57 5.39
N ASN A 59 9.14 -9.55 5.37
CA ASN A 59 9.59 -10.32 6.54
C ASN A 59 8.41 -10.84 7.38
N CYS A 60 7.36 -11.30 6.71
CA CYS A 60 6.13 -11.76 7.35
C CYS A 60 5.89 -13.23 7.01
N HIS A 61 5.78 -14.07 8.04
CA HIS A 61 5.48 -15.49 7.92
C HIS A 61 3.99 -15.81 8.00
N ASP A 62 3.14 -14.78 8.18
CA ASP A 62 1.71 -14.95 8.16
C ASP A 62 1.24 -15.33 6.74
N THR A 63 0.53 -16.44 6.66
CA THR A 63 0.00 -17.00 5.41
C THR A 63 -1.48 -16.70 5.23
N ALA A 64 -2.13 -16.04 6.19
CA ALA A 64 -3.52 -15.61 6.08
C ALA A 64 -3.67 -14.58 4.94
N SER A 65 -4.45 -14.93 3.92
CA SER A 65 -4.58 -14.12 2.70
C SER A 65 -5.25 -12.77 2.96
N ASP A 66 -6.17 -12.69 3.91
CA ASP A 66 -6.85 -11.47 4.34
C ASP A 66 -5.92 -10.51 5.11
N HIS A 67 -4.73 -10.95 5.52
CA HIS A 67 -3.70 -10.11 6.13
C HIS A 67 -2.65 -9.60 5.13
N PHE A 68 -2.66 -10.07 3.89
CA PHE A 68 -1.66 -9.71 2.89
C PHE A 68 -1.58 -8.19 2.65
N HIS A 69 -2.70 -7.47 2.74
CA HIS A 69 -2.72 -6.01 2.63
C HIS A 69 -1.78 -5.31 3.64
N LYS A 70 -1.65 -5.83 4.87
CA LYS A 70 -0.76 -5.27 5.91
C LYS A 70 0.70 -5.40 5.49
N GLN A 71 1.07 -6.51 4.85
CA GLN A 71 2.42 -6.74 4.34
C GLN A 71 2.77 -5.72 3.25
N MET A 72 1.82 -5.44 2.35
CA MET A 72 2.00 -4.45 1.27
C MET A 72 2.06 -3.02 1.82
N ILE A 73 1.22 -2.68 2.79
CA ILE A 73 1.26 -1.39 3.49
C ILE A 73 2.59 -1.21 4.22
N TYR A 74 3.08 -2.25 4.90
CA TYR A 74 4.37 -2.24 5.58
C TYR A 74 5.51 -1.97 4.61
N LEU A 75 5.55 -2.65 3.46
CA LEU A 75 6.54 -2.43 2.41
C LEU A 75 6.49 -1.02 1.81
N ALA A 76 5.27 -0.50 1.57
CA ALA A 76 5.12 0.86 1.05
C ALA A 76 5.65 1.90 2.06
N GLN A 77 5.28 1.75 3.34
CA GLN A 77 5.72 2.67 4.39
C GLN A 77 7.21 2.51 4.74
N SER A 78 7.80 1.32 4.64
CA SER A 78 9.23 1.12 4.90
C SER A 78 10.15 1.60 3.78
N SER A 79 9.61 1.86 2.58
CA SER A 79 10.41 2.29 1.42
C SER A 79 11.12 3.63 1.62
N VAL A 80 12.12 3.92 0.78
CA VAL A 80 12.79 5.24 0.78
C VAL A 80 12.01 6.33 0.04
N ALA A 81 10.85 6.01 -0.55
CA ALA A 81 10.06 6.96 -1.34
C ALA A 81 9.62 8.17 -0.50
N ALA A 82 9.72 9.36 -1.09
CA ALA A 82 9.34 10.62 -0.45
C ALA A 82 7.84 10.69 -0.09
N LEU A 83 6.98 10.01 -0.86
CA LEU A 83 5.55 9.94 -0.62
C LEU A 83 5.06 8.49 -0.75
N CYS A 84 4.23 8.07 0.21
CA CYS A 84 3.52 6.80 0.20
C CYS A 84 2.03 7.08 0.12
N ILE A 85 1.34 6.46 -0.85
CA ILE A 85 -0.12 6.57 -1.02
C ILE A 85 -0.72 5.18 -0.99
N LEU A 86 -1.74 5.00 -0.16
CA LEU A 86 -2.43 3.73 0.05
C LEU A 86 -3.89 3.86 -0.40
N PRO A 87 -4.40 2.96 -1.25
CA PRO A 87 -5.83 2.84 -1.52
C PRO A 87 -6.59 2.53 -0.23
N MET A 88 -7.79 3.10 -0.06
CA MET A 88 -8.60 2.85 1.13
C MET A 88 -9.04 1.37 1.22
N GLN A 89 -9.19 0.68 0.09
CA GLN A 89 -9.48 -0.76 0.06
C GLN A 89 -8.37 -1.59 0.69
N ASP A 90 -7.11 -1.23 0.44
CA ASP A 90 -5.95 -1.89 1.05
C ASP A 90 -5.85 -1.53 2.53
N VAL A 91 -6.13 -0.29 2.90
CA VAL A 91 -6.21 0.12 4.31
C VAL A 91 -7.22 -0.74 5.10
N LEU A 92 -8.36 -1.05 4.48
CA LEU A 92 -9.44 -1.83 5.08
C LEU A 92 -9.30 -3.35 4.91
N GLY A 93 -8.35 -3.82 4.09
CA GLY A 93 -8.14 -5.24 3.83
C GLY A 93 -9.24 -5.89 2.98
N PHE A 94 -9.90 -5.14 2.10
CA PHE A 94 -10.96 -5.67 1.25
C PHE A 94 -10.46 -6.42 0.02
N GLY A 95 -11.25 -7.39 -0.45
CA GLY A 95 -10.99 -8.17 -1.65
C GLY A 95 -11.36 -7.43 -2.95
N ASN A 96 -11.34 -8.16 -4.08
CA ASN A 96 -11.63 -7.61 -5.40
C ASN A 96 -13.12 -7.28 -5.64
N ASP A 97 -14.02 -7.67 -4.75
CA ASP A 97 -15.38 -7.10 -4.66
C ASP A 97 -15.35 -5.58 -4.43
N CYS A 98 -14.22 -5.05 -3.97
CA CYS A 98 -13.97 -3.62 -3.78
C CYS A 98 -13.01 -2.99 -4.81
N ARG A 99 -12.65 -3.69 -5.89
CA ARG A 99 -11.79 -3.13 -6.96
C ARG A 99 -12.44 -1.86 -7.55
N MET A 100 -11.63 -0.83 -7.80
CA MET A 100 -12.15 0.45 -8.30
C MET A 100 -12.37 0.42 -9.82
N ASN A 101 -11.38 -0.02 -10.59
CA ASN A 101 -11.46 -0.07 -12.05
C ASN A 101 -10.73 -1.30 -12.60
N GLN A 102 -11.31 -1.93 -13.62
CA GLN A 102 -10.68 -2.96 -14.44
C GLN A 102 -10.49 -2.43 -15.87
N PRO A 103 -9.27 -2.01 -16.24
CA PRO A 103 -8.98 -1.53 -17.58
C PRO A 103 -9.43 -2.49 -18.67
N GLY A 104 -10.00 -1.95 -19.75
CA GLY A 104 -10.52 -2.75 -20.86
C GLY A 104 -11.97 -3.21 -20.70
N THR A 105 -12.63 -2.88 -19.58
CA THR A 105 -14.06 -3.16 -19.36
C THR A 105 -14.89 -1.87 -19.39
N ALA A 106 -16.13 -1.94 -19.88
CA ALA A 106 -17.00 -0.77 -20.05
C ALA A 106 -18.01 -0.56 -18.90
N HIS A 107 -18.24 -1.60 -18.07
CA HIS A 107 -19.26 -1.61 -17.03
C HIS A 107 -18.62 -2.00 -15.68
N ASP A 108 -19.35 -1.75 -14.59
CA ASP A 108 -18.98 -2.18 -13.22
C ASP A 108 -17.67 -1.59 -12.66
N ASN A 109 -17.24 -0.45 -13.20
CA ASN A 109 -16.10 0.34 -12.70
C ASN A 109 -16.57 1.61 -11.98
N TRP A 110 -15.72 2.14 -11.09
CA TRP A 110 -15.89 3.43 -10.40
C TRP A 110 -17.08 3.49 -9.43
N GLN A 111 -17.59 2.34 -9.01
CA GLN A 111 -18.78 2.25 -8.16
C GLN A 111 -18.46 2.05 -6.67
N TRP A 112 -17.22 1.69 -6.33
CA TRP A 112 -16.85 1.39 -4.95
C TRP A 112 -17.04 2.59 -4.03
N ARG A 113 -17.65 2.35 -2.87
CA ARG A 113 -17.90 3.36 -1.83
C ARG A 113 -17.55 2.79 -0.47
N CYS A 114 -16.84 3.58 0.33
CA CYS A 114 -16.56 3.25 1.73
C CYS A 114 -17.74 3.65 2.62
N ALA A 115 -18.31 2.68 3.34
CA ALA A 115 -19.31 2.97 4.36
C ALA A 115 -18.62 3.60 5.60
N ARG A 116 -19.23 4.64 6.16
CA ARG A 116 -18.63 5.44 7.25
C ARG A 116 -18.22 4.61 8.47
N HIS A 117 -18.92 3.51 8.76
CA HIS A 117 -18.64 2.67 9.93
C HIS A 117 -17.28 1.95 9.86
N PHE A 118 -16.68 1.83 8.67
CA PHE A 118 -15.32 1.29 8.53
C PHE A 118 -14.22 2.30 8.90
N ILE A 119 -14.53 3.60 8.88
CA ILE A 119 -13.58 4.67 9.23
C ILE A 119 -13.64 4.88 10.75
N THR A 120 -12.86 4.09 11.48
CA THR A 120 -12.85 4.06 12.95
C THR A 120 -11.63 4.77 13.53
N GLU A 121 -11.73 5.22 14.78
CA GLU A 121 -10.59 5.76 15.54
C GLU A 121 -9.48 4.71 15.72
N THR A 122 -9.84 3.44 15.88
CA THR A 122 -8.88 2.33 15.96
C THR A 122 -8.07 2.21 14.68
N LEU A 123 -8.72 2.23 13.51
CA LEU A 123 -8.04 2.19 12.22
C LEU A 123 -7.11 3.39 12.03
N ALA A 124 -7.58 4.59 12.40
CA ALA A 124 -6.77 5.80 12.34
C ALA A 124 -5.53 5.71 13.26
N ALA A 125 -5.68 5.16 14.47
CA ALA A 125 -4.58 4.94 15.41
C ALA A 125 -3.55 3.94 14.87
N GLU A 126 -4.00 2.79 14.34
CA GLU A 126 -3.12 1.76 13.76
C GLU A 126 -2.29 2.32 12.58
N LEU A 127 -2.94 3.04 11.66
CA LEU A 127 -2.24 3.70 10.55
C LEU A 127 -1.23 4.72 11.06
N ARG A 128 -1.64 5.56 12.02
CA ARG A 128 -0.78 6.59 12.60
C ARG A 128 0.45 5.98 13.26
N ASP A 129 0.29 4.89 14.00
CA ASP A 129 1.38 4.21 14.69
C ASP A 129 2.38 3.64 13.70
N THR A 130 1.90 3.01 12.62
CA THR A 130 2.76 2.48 11.56
C THR A 130 3.48 3.62 10.80
N THR A 131 2.78 4.71 10.51
CA THR A 131 3.35 5.93 9.91
C THR A 131 4.41 6.57 10.82
N ALA A 132 4.20 6.56 12.14
CA ALA A 132 5.17 7.06 13.10
C ALA A 132 6.42 6.18 13.16
N PHE A 133 6.23 4.85 13.20
CA PHE A 133 7.31 3.87 13.23
C PHE A 133 8.30 4.04 12.06
N PHE A 134 7.79 4.31 10.86
CA PHE A 134 8.61 4.56 9.67
C PHE A 134 9.03 6.02 9.47
N GLY A 135 8.82 6.90 10.46
CA GLY A 135 9.27 8.29 10.39
C GLY A 135 8.55 9.14 9.34
N ARG A 136 7.29 8.82 9.04
CA ARG A 136 6.47 9.50 8.01
C ARG A 136 5.45 10.50 8.57
N LEU A 137 5.46 10.75 9.88
CA LEU A 137 4.64 11.81 10.45
C LEU A 137 5.11 13.20 9.97
N PRO A 138 4.18 14.16 9.81
CA PRO A 138 4.55 15.53 9.51
C PRO A 138 5.55 16.08 10.54
N VAL A 139 6.60 16.74 10.06
CA VAL A 139 7.54 17.44 10.95
C VAL A 139 6.80 18.56 11.68
N LYS A 140 6.88 18.59 13.01
CA LYS A 140 6.35 19.71 13.80
C LYS A 140 7.10 20.97 13.39
N LYS A 141 6.40 21.93 12.77
CA LYS A 141 6.97 23.27 12.54
C LYS A 141 7.11 23.95 13.89
N GLU A 142 8.34 24.19 14.34
CA GLU A 142 8.58 25.05 15.50
C GLU A 142 8.03 26.45 15.18
N LYS A 143 7.19 26.98 16.07
CA LYS A 143 6.73 28.37 15.95
C LYS A 143 7.96 29.26 16.19
N LYS A 144 8.44 29.95 15.15
CA LYS A 144 9.41 31.04 15.33
C LYS A 144 8.75 32.06 16.25
N VAL A 145 9.28 32.20 17.46
CA VAL A 145 8.94 33.32 18.34
C VAL A 145 9.58 34.54 17.71
N GLU A 146 8.78 35.37 17.04
CA GLU A 146 9.21 36.70 16.64
C GLU A 146 9.48 37.49 17.92
N LYS A 147 10.77 37.76 18.19
CA LYS A 147 11.15 38.79 19.15
C LYS A 147 10.68 40.11 18.57
N GLN A 148 9.73 40.76 19.24
CA GLN A 148 9.43 42.16 19.02
C GLN A 148 10.61 42.97 19.60
N ASP A 149 11.28 43.71 18.72
CA ASP A 149 12.26 44.74 19.07
C ASP A 149 11.57 45.99 19.65
#